data_AF-A0A9N8EUI9-F1
#
_entry.id   AF-A0A9N8EUI9-F1
#
_cell.length_a   1.000
_cell.length_b   1.000
_cell.length_c   1.000
_cell.angle_alpha   90.00
_cell.angle_beta   90.00
_cell.angle_gamma   90.00
#
_symmetry.space_group_name_H-M   'P 1'
#
loop_
_entity.id
_entity.type
_entity.pdbx_description
1 polymer ?
#
loop_
_entity_poly.entity_id
_entity_poly.type
_entity_poly.pdbx_seq_one_letter_code
_entity_poly.pdbx_strand_id
1 'polypeptide(L)'
;MTCIEQHEVCTPPPMPERCELGNLHYGDDEINDCGCGSHRSSSMTELDATTNDFWNMTLDDLDSLPTSPSMRSSTSDLPDTTPRRAAATRRNSDGMVMTGSCSFGALRRKKKVLPSRNVSFGSVEVRECERVLGDNPSCHDGPSLSIGWKYEAKAVIDVEIFENKRQKERRTYDKLCLSPEKREKIAKRSGYTKKDIEDNVKQMAKYNRRRERTRKELEVDSFAAKLPKSQRDSLAKFLQKQGTKAGKASTGTRSSRSLSLRSL
;
A
#
# COMPACT_ATOMS: atom_id res chain seq x y z
N MET A 1 14.43 48.00 32.25
CA MET A 1 13.14 47.30 32.09
C MET A 1 13.36 46.18 31.08
N THR A 2 13.70 44.98 31.55
CA THR A 2 13.95 43.80 30.71
C THR A 2 12.69 42.95 30.70
N CYS A 3 11.97 42.96 29.58
CA CYS A 3 10.83 42.07 29.35
C CYS A 3 11.38 40.67 29.09
N ILE A 4 11.21 39.79 30.09
CA ILE A 4 11.46 38.36 29.94
C ILE A 4 10.19 37.77 29.32
N GLU A 5 10.22 37.55 28.01
CA GLU A 5 9.20 36.77 27.31
C GLU A 5 9.28 35.31 27.78
N GLN A 6 8.33 34.93 28.62
CA GLN A 6 8.12 33.53 28.98
C GLN A 6 7.44 32.84 27.78
N HIS A 7 8.23 32.07 27.04
CA HIS A 7 7.69 31.12 26.08
C HIS A 7 6.99 29.99 26.85
N GLU A 8 5.66 30.04 26.90
CA GLU A 8 4.86 28.93 27.38
C GLU A 8 5.07 27.73 26.44
N VAL A 9 5.68 26.67 27.00
CA VAL A 9 5.84 25.39 26.33
C VAL A 9 4.45 24.77 26.24
N CYS A 10 3.87 24.78 25.03
CA CYS A 10 2.59 24.15 24.74
C CYS A 10 2.74 22.63 24.88
N THR A 11 2.41 22.09 26.06
CA THR A 11 2.37 20.65 26.28
C THR A 11 1.16 20.07 25.57
N PRO A 12 1.32 19.05 24.72
CA PRO A 12 0.19 18.43 24.04
C PRO A 12 -0.77 17.83 25.08
N PRO A 13 -2.09 17.87 24.83
CA PRO A 13 -3.08 17.34 25.77
C PRO A 13 -2.83 15.85 26.04
N PRO A 14 -3.04 15.39 27.29
CA PRO A 14 -2.94 13.97 27.63
C PRO A 14 -3.93 13.18 26.77
N MET A 15 -3.42 12.21 26.03
CA MET A 15 -4.24 11.36 25.17
C MET A 15 -5.20 10.52 26.02
N PRO A 16 -6.42 10.23 25.52
CA PRO A 16 -7.31 9.30 26.20
C PRO A 16 -6.60 7.97 26.38
N GLU A 17 -6.62 7.46 27.62
CA GLU A 17 -6.12 6.13 27.94
C GLU A 17 -6.71 5.15 26.94
N ARG A 18 -5.82 4.30 26.38
CA ARG A 18 -6.19 3.24 25.45
C ARG A 18 -7.46 2.59 25.99
N CYS A 19 -8.54 2.60 25.19
CA CYS A 19 -9.58 1.62 25.39
C CYS A 19 -8.84 0.27 25.39
N GLU A 20 -8.83 -0.38 26.55
CA GLU A 20 -8.53 -1.80 26.68
C GLU A 20 -9.60 -2.53 25.88
N LEU A 21 -9.47 -2.49 24.54
CA LEU A 21 -10.06 -3.48 23.69
C LEU A 21 -9.34 -4.76 24.07
N GLY A 22 -9.95 -5.44 25.04
CA GLY A 22 -9.48 -6.69 25.59
C GLY A 22 -9.00 -7.56 24.44
N ASN A 23 -7.85 -8.18 24.66
CA ASN A 23 -7.27 -9.18 23.78
C ASN A 23 -8.39 -10.09 23.27
N LEU A 24 -8.91 -9.76 22.08
CA LEU A 24 -9.68 -10.68 21.27
C LEU A 24 -8.64 -11.72 20.90
N HIS A 25 -8.54 -12.72 21.77
CA HIS A 25 -7.88 -13.97 21.54
C HIS A 25 -8.61 -14.54 20.32
N TYR A 26 -8.14 -14.17 19.14
CA TYR A 26 -8.52 -14.79 17.90
C TYR A 26 -8.16 -16.25 18.10
N GLY A 27 -9.19 -17.06 18.37
CA GLY A 27 -9.03 -18.49 18.48
C GLY A 27 -8.17 -18.94 17.31
N ASP A 28 -7.11 -19.67 17.64
CA ASP A 28 -6.36 -20.44 16.68
C ASP A 28 -7.34 -21.48 16.09
N ASP A 29 -8.18 -21.02 15.15
CA ASP A 29 -8.85 -21.90 14.22
C ASP A 29 -7.71 -22.56 13.45
N GLU A 30 -7.33 -23.75 13.93
CA GLU A 30 -6.48 -24.70 13.24
C GLU A 30 -6.97 -24.75 11.79
N ILE A 31 -6.23 -24.06 10.92
CA ILE A 31 -6.41 -24.16 9.49
C ILE A 31 -5.99 -25.59 9.17
N ASN A 32 -6.97 -26.48 9.17
CA ASN A 32 -6.85 -27.81 8.58
C ASN A 32 -6.27 -27.60 7.18
N ASP A 33 -5.01 -28.01 7.06
CA ASP A 33 -4.28 -28.03 5.82
C ASP A 33 -5.00 -29.01 4.90
N CYS A 34 -5.89 -28.47 4.05
CA CYS A 34 -6.65 -29.26 3.11
C CYS A 34 -5.67 -29.83 2.08
N GLY A 35 -5.12 -31.00 2.39
CA GLY A 35 -4.34 -31.85 1.50
C GLY A 35 -5.18 -32.29 0.30
N CYS A 36 -5.36 -31.40 -0.67
CA CYS A 36 -5.83 -31.75 -1.99
C CYS A 36 -4.62 -32.06 -2.87
N GLY A 37 -4.08 -33.25 -2.65
CA GLY A 37 -3.20 -33.92 -3.61
C GLY A 37 -3.95 -34.11 -4.93
N SER A 38 -3.79 -33.16 -5.84
CA SER A 38 -4.28 -33.26 -7.21
C SER A 38 -3.24 -34.02 -8.02
N HIS A 39 -3.37 -35.35 -8.03
CA HIS A 39 -2.83 -36.17 -9.12
C HIS A 39 -3.58 -35.80 -10.40
N ARG A 40 -3.03 -34.86 -11.17
CA ARG A 40 -3.35 -34.70 -12.59
C ARG A 40 -2.23 -35.35 -13.39
N SER A 41 -2.41 -36.62 -13.73
CA SER A 41 -1.73 -37.23 -14.87
C SER A 41 -2.31 -36.60 -16.15
N SER A 42 -1.55 -35.69 -16.74
CA SER A 42 -1.72 -35.30 -18.14
C SER A 42 -0.34 -35.29 -18.77
N SER A 43 -0.12 -36.30 -19.61
CA SER A 43 0.92 -36.32 -20.61
C SER A 43 0.76 -35.08 -21.50
N MET A 44 1.62 -34.09 -21.32
CA MET A 44 1.88 -33.06 -22.30
C MET A 44 3.39 -33.01 -22.48
N THR A 45 3.76 -33.13 -23.74
CA THR A 45 5.10 -33.24 -24.31
C THR A 45 6.02 -32.08 -23.92
N GLU A 46 7.30 -32.42 -23.84
CA GLU A 46 8.49 -31.58 -23.67
C GLU A 46 8.38 -30.23 -24.38
N LEU A 47 8.40 -29.16 -23.60
CA LEU A 47 8.90 -27.85 -23.98
C LEU A 47 9.57 -27.22 -22.76
N ASP A 48 10.84 -26.89 -22.93
CA ASP A 48 11.79 -26.46 -21.91
C ASP A 48 11.34 -25.21 -21.14
N ALA A 49 11.43 -25.27 -19.81
CA ALA A 49 11.32 -24.11 -18.93
C ALA A 49 12.20 -24.27 -17.69
N THR A 50 13.46 -23.89 -17.86
CA THR A 50 14.44 -23.54 -16.83
C THR A 50 13.99 -22.30 -16.03
N THR A 51 12.97 -22.42 -15.18
CA THR A 51 12.62 -21.32 -14.25
C THR A 51 12.04 -21.84 -12.92
N ASN A 52 12.75 -22.74 -12.23
CA ASN A 52 12.42 -22.98 -10.82
C ASN A 52 13.57 -23.48 -9.91
N ASP A 53 14.81 -23.07 -10.18
CA ASP A 53 15.97 -23.37 -9.31
C ASP A 53 16.50 -22.13 -8.56
N PHE A 54 15.75 -21.03 -8.49
CA PHE A 54 16.24 -19.78 -7.88
C PHE A 54 16.22 -19.76 -6.34
N TRP A 55 15.64 -20.78 -5.68
CA TRP A 55 15.50 -20.80 -4.22
C TRP A 55 16.51 -21.69 -3.47
N ASN A 56 17.55 -22.18 -4.15
CA ASN A 56 18.60 -23.00 -3.53
C ASN A 56 20.03 -22.43 -3.70
N MET A 57 20.20 -21.10 -3.79
CA MET A 57 21.54 -20.51 -3.56
C MET A 57 21.74 -20.25 -2.06
N THR A 58 22.70 -20.96 -1.48
CA THR A 58 23.20 -20.77 -0.12
C THR A 58 23.85 -19.39 0.04
N LEU A 59 23.79 -18.86 1.26
CA LEU A 59 24.26 -17.51 1.62
C LEU A 59 25.79 -17.31 1.45
N ASP A 60 26.54 -18.38 1.13
CA ASP A 60 28.01 -18.39 1.05
C ASP A 60 28.58 -17.98 -0.32
N ASP A 61 27.75 -17.79 -1.37
CA ASP A 61 28.23 -17.43 -2.71
C ASP A 61 28.27 -15.92 -3.02
N LEU A 62 27.92 -15.05 -2.07
CA LEU A 62 27.82 -13.60 -2.28
C LEU A 62 29.11 -12.79 -2.03
N ASP A 63 30.18 -13.43 -1.56
CA ASP A 63 31.48 -12.77 -1.26
C ASP A 63 32.53 -12.85 -2.39
N SER A 64 32.18 -13.41 -3.56
CA SER A 64 33.14 -13.60 -4.68
C SER A 64 33.02 -12.59 -5.83
N LEU A 65 32.39 -11.42 -5.64
CA LEU A 65 32.30 -10.43 -6.72
C LEU A 65 33.58 -9.57 -6.84
N PRO A 66 34.13 -9.41 -8.07
CA PRO A 66 35.34 -8.63 -8.28
C PRO A 66 35.11 -7.15 -8.02
N THR A 67 35.91 -6.59 -7.12
CA THR A 67 36.01 -5.16 -6.81
C THR A 67 36.34 -4.39 -8.09
N SER A 68 35.34 -3.74 -8.69
CA SER A 68 35.55 -2.93 -9.89
C SER A 68 36.25 -1.61 -9.55
N PRO A 69 37.10 -1.09 -10.46
CA PRO A 69 38.11 -0.11 -10.11
C PRO A 69 37.57 1.32 -10.04
N SER A 70 38.13 2.05 -9.08
CA SER A 70 38.10 3.49 -8.92
C SER A 70 38.39 4.23 -10.23
N MET A 71 37.38 4.94 -10.75
CA MET A 71 37.57 5.94 -11.80
C MET A 71 37.45 7.33 -11.18
N ARG A 72 38.56 8.04 -11.31
CA ARG A 72 38.83 9.39 -10.79
C ARG A 72 38.02 10.45 -11.55
N SER A 73 37.84 11.54 -10.81
CA SER A 73 37.43 12.89 -11.16
C SER A 73 37.90 13.42 -12.52
N SER A 74 37.01 14.13 -13.20
CA SER A 74 37.35 15.23 -14.12
C SER A 74 36.31 16.35 -14.00
N THR A 75 36.78 17.46 -13.44
CA THR A 75 36.22 18.81 -13.52
C THR A 75 36.46 19.38 -14.91
N SER A 76 35.46 19.96 -15.58
CA SER A 76 35.62 21.13 -16.47
C SER A 76 34.27 21.58 -17.07
N ASP A 77 34.00 22.86 -16.85
CA ASP A 77 33.51 23.84 -17.82
C ASP A 77 32.03 23.88 -18.27
N LEU A 78 31.45 25.05 -17.96
CA LEU A 78 30.18 25.63 -18.43
C LEU A 78 30.15 25.76 -19.96
N PRO A 79 28.95 25.90 -20.57
CA PRO A 79 28.51 27.26 -20.84
C PRO A 79 27.03 27.55 -20.52
N ASP A 80 26.84 28.75 -19.97
CA ASP A 80 25.60 29.50 -19.90
C ASP A 80 24.99 29.65 -21.30
N THR A 81 23.79 29.12 -21.48
CA THR A 81 22.97 29.35 -22.68
C THR A 81 21.53 29.60 -22.24
N THR A 82 21.22 30.87 -22.03
CA THR A 82 19.85 31.35 -22.14
C THR A 82 19.47 31.42 -23.63
N PRO A 83 18.26 30.95 -23.99
CA PRO A 83 17.55 31.62 -25.06
C PRO A 83 16.11 31.95 -24.67
N ARG A 84 15.84 33.25 -24.70
CA ARG A 84 14.95 33.86 -25.68
C ARG A 84 13.48 33.44 -25.61
N ARG A 85 12.76 34.27 -24.84
CA ARG A 85 11.33 34.60 -24.96
C ARG A 85 10.91 34.71 -26.45
N ALA A 86 10.26 33.69 -26.98
CA ALA A 86 9.62 33.73 -28.29
C ALA A 86 8.14 34.05 -28.11
N ALA A 87 7.74 35.21 -28.62
CA ALA A 87 6.37 35.64 -28.76
C ALA A 87 5.64 34.72 -29.75
N ALA A 88 4.66 33.96 -29.27
CA ALA A 88 3.74 33.22 -30.12
C ALA A 88 2.67 34.17 -30.66
N THR A 89 2.86 34.55 -31.90
CA THR A 89 1.92 35.26 -32.76
C THR A 89 0.62 34.46 -32.91
N ARG A 90 -0.49 35.10 -32.54
CA ARG A 90 -1.86 34.67 -32.82
C ARG A 90 -2.06 34.59 -34.33
N ARG A 91 -2.35 33.42 -34.88
CA ARG A 91 -2.97 33.30 -36.20
C ARG A 91 -4.48 33.33 -36.02
N ASN A 92 -5.06 34.46 -36.42
CA ASN A 92 -6.44 34.54 -36.87
C ASN A 92 -6.59 33.61 -38.08
N SER A 93 -7.54 32.69 -38.01
CA SER A 93 -8.20 32.16 -39.19
C SER A 93 -9.67 32.52 -39.07
N ASP A 94 -10.03 33.53 -39.84
CA ASP A 94 -11.38 33.96 -40.16
C ASP A 94 -12.24 32.76 -40.57
N GLY A 95 -13.42 32.67 -39.98
CA GLY A 95 -14.33 31.56 -40.18
C GLY A 95 -15.75 31.91 -39.74
N MET A 96 -16.48 32.48 -40.69
CA MET A 96 -17.94 32.40 -40.82
C MET A 96 -18.81 33.25 -39.87
N VAL A 97 -19.29 34.33 -40.48
CA VAL A 97 -20.42 35.16 -40.10
C VAL A 97 -21.71 34.34 -40.12
N MET A 98 -22.43 34.31 -38.99
CA MET A 98 -23.87 34.08 -38.95
C MET A 98 -24.51 35.22 -38.16
N THR A 99 -24.99 36.21 -38.90
CA THR A 99 -25.84 37.30 -38.42
C THR A 99 -27.23 36.75 -38.08
N GLY A 100 -27.34 36.16 -36.88
CA GLY A 100 -28.62 35.89 -36.23
C GLY A 100 -29.03 37.10 -35.40
N SER A 101 -29.72 38.06 -36.02
CA SER A 101 -30.36 39.17 -35.33
C SER A 101 -31.58 38.68 -34.54
N CYS A 102 -31.38 38.28 -33.29
CA CYS A 102 -32.42 38.36 -32.28
C CYS A 102 -32.04 39.45 -31.29
N SER A 103 -32.65 40.62 -31.48
CA SER A 103 -32.61 41.77 -30.57
C SER A 103 -33.37 41.43 -29.28
N PHE A 104 -32.82 40.52 -28.48
CA PHE A 104 -33.13 40.45 -27.06
C PHE A 104 -32.33 41.57 -26.39
N GLY A 105 -33.03 42.63 -25.97
CA GLY A 105 -32.47 43.71 -25.18
C GLY A 105 -31.76 43.15 -23.95
N ALA A 106 -30.46 42.90 -24.07
CA ALA A 106 -29.62 42.36 -23.03
C ALA A 106 -29.33 43.49 -22.05
N LEU A 107 -30.26 43.69 -21.11
CA LEU A 107 -29.99 44.40 -19.86
C LEU A 107 -28.71 43.83 -19.28
N ARG A 108 -27.61 44.56 -19.44
CA ARG A 108 -26.29 44.30 -18.85
C ARG A 108 -26.47 44.33 -17.34
N ARG A 109 -26.95 43.23 -16.77
CA ARG A 109 -26.91 42.97 -15.33
C ARG A 109 -25.44 43.08 -14.97
N LYS A 110 -25.05 44.17 -14.30
CA LYS A 110 -23.74 44.31 -13.67
C LYS A 110 -23.59 43.07 -12.78
N LYS A 111 -22.86 42.06 -13.26
CA LYS A 111 -22.52 40.89 -12.45
C LYS A 111 -21.79 41.45 -11.24
N LYS A 112 -22.45 41.43 -10.09
CA LYS A 112 -21.80 41.71 -8.82
C LYS A 112 -20.67 40.70 -8.70
N VAL A 113 -19.43 41.16 -8.83
CA VAL A 113 -18.26 40.33 -8.60
C VAL A 113 -18.29 40.00 -7.12
N LEU A 114 -18.75 38.79 -6.80
CA LEU A 114 -18.68 38.31 -5.43
C LEU A 114 -17.19 38.21 -5.07
N PRO A 115 -16.78 38.61 -3.86
CA PRO A 115 -15.41 38.46 -3.42
C PRO A 115 -15.01 37.00 -3.56
N SER A 116 -13.93 36.75 -4.31
CA SER A 116 -13.39 35.40 -4.45
C SER A 116 -12.85 34.96 -3.09
N ARG A 117 -13.43 33.89 -2.55
CA ARG A 117 -12.90 33.24 -1.35
C ARG A 117 -11.69 32.44 -1.78
N ASN A 118 -10.52 32.89 -1.34
CA ASN A 118 -9.27 32.19 -1.59
C ASN A 118 -8.80 31.52 -0.30
N VAL A 119 -8.24 30.31 -0.42
CA VAL A 119 -7.61 29.59 0.68
C VAL A 119 -6.11 29.63 0.44
N SER A 120 -5.35 30.06 1.45
CA SER A 120 -3.89 30.07 1.45
C SER A 120 -3.39 29.33 2.68
N PHE A 121 -2.25 28.65 2.53
CA PHE A 121 -1.55 27.98 3.63
C PHE A 121 -0.34 28.82 4.01
N GLY A 122 -0.09 29.00 5.31
CA GLY A 122 1.04 29.81 5.80
C GLY A 122 2.27 28.97 6.14
N SER A 123 2.11 28.00 7.03
CA SER A 123 3.21 27.20 7.55
C SER A 123 2.92 25.70 7.52
N VAL A 124 3.98 24.90 7.47
CA VAL A 124 3.96 23.44 7.52
C VAL A 124 4.68 22.98 8.79
N GLU A 125 4.07 22.03 9.49
CA GLU A 125 4.71 21.27 10.57
C GLU A 125 5.15 19.92 10.01
N VAL A 126 6.44 19.59 10.12
CA VAL A 126 6.96 18.29 9.66
C VAL A 126 6.97 17.33 10.84
N ARG A 127 6.45 16.11 10.65
CA ARG A 127 6.43 15.07 11.69
C ARG A 127 7.23 13.85 11.22
N GLU A 128 8.12 13.35 12.08
CA GLU A 128 8.81 12.09 11.84
C GLU A 128 8.13 10.99 12.63
N CYS A 129 7.42 10.13 11.92
CA CYS A 129 6.71 9.01 12.52
C CYS A 129 7.59 7.76 12.59
N GLU A 130 7.38 6.94 13.61
CA GLU A 130 8.01 5.64 13.72
C GLU A 130 7.59 4.70 12.58
N ARG A 131 8.46 3.74 12.25
CA ARG A 131 8.16 2.69 11.28
C ARG A 131 7.81 1.42 12.02
N VAL A 132 6.66 0.84 11.70
CA VAL A 132 6.14 -0.37 12.33
C VAL A 132 5.85 -1.45 11.32
N LEU A 133 5.80 -2.71 11.76
CA LEU A 133 5.25 -3.80 10.93
C LEU A 133 3.75 -3.56 10.72
N GLY A 134 3.31 -3.68 9.47
CA GLY A 134 1.96 -3.34 9.04
C GLY A 134 1.12 -4.55 8.64
N ASP A 135 -0.05 -4.27 8.07
CA ASP A 135 -1.00 -5.24 7.52
C ASP A 135 -1.36 -4.92 6.06
N ASN A 136 -0.46 -4.31 5.28
CA ASN A 136 -0.76 -3.85 3.91
C ASN A 136 -0.87 -5.02 2.90
N PRO A 137 -2.09 -5.39 2.45
CA PRO A 137 -2.33 -6.56 1.59
C PRO A 137 -1.80 -6.44 0.16
N SER A 138 -1.34 -5.26 -0.26
CA SER A 138 -0.69 -5.08 -1.55
C SER A 138 0.77 -5.55 -1.56
N CYS A 139 1.33 -5.90 -0.41
CA CYS A 139 2.65 -6.51 -0.32
C CYS A 139 2.55 -8.00 -0.68
N HIS A 140 3.12 -8.38 -1.84
CA HIS A 140 3.20 -9.77 -2.27
C HIS A 140 4.26 -10.55 -1.49
N ASP A 141 5.47 -9.98 -1.38
CA ASP A 141 6.62 -10.63 -0.75
C ASP A 141 7.18 -9.79 0.42
N GLY A 142 7.81 -10.47 1.38
CA GLY A 142 8.49 -9.85 2.51
C GLY A 142 7.58 -9.13 3.52
N PRO A 143 8.14 -8.56 4.60
CA PRO A 143 7.36 -7.91 5.64
C PRO A 143 6.69 -6.65 5.12
N SER A 144 5.45 -6.40 5.55
CA SER A 144 4.79 -5.13 5.25
C SER A 144 5.18 -4.08 6.29
N LEU A 145 5.36 -2.84 5.83
CA LEU A 145 5.71 -1.71 6.68
C LEU A 145 4.55 -0.71 6.70
N SER A 146 4.31 -0.14 7.88
CA SER A 146 3.34 0.92 8.12
C SER A 146 3.98 2.05 8.91
N ILE A 147 3.25 3.17 8.99
CA ILE A 147 3.62 4.32 9.78
C ILE A 147 2.92 4.19 11.14
N GLY A 148 3.68 4.24 12.23
CA GLY A 148 3.13 4.19 13.58
C GLY A 148 2.58 5.54 14.02
N TRP A 149 1.88 5.54 15.15
CA TRP A 149 1.24 6.75 15.70
C TRP A 149 2.19 7.61 16.50
N LYS A 150 3.33 7.07 16.97
CA LYS A 150 4.33 7.88 17.65
C LYS A 150 5.09 8.70 16.62
N TYR A 151 5.24 9.99 16.90
CA TYR A 151 5.98 10.91 16.06
C TYR A 151 6.79 11.89 16.90
N GLU A 152 7.89 12.35 16.31
CA GLU A 152 8.66 13.48 16.79
C GLU A 152 8.30 14.69 15.92
N ALA A 153 7.78 15.74 16.56
CA ALA A 153 7.47 16.99 15.89
C ALA A 153 8.76 17.73 15.55
N LYS A 154 8.90 18.15 14.29
CA LYS A 154 9.99 19.01 13.83
C LYS A 154 9.56 20.47 13.78
N ALA A 155 10.52 21.33 13.45
CA ALA A 155 10.31 22.75 13.31
C ALA A 155 9.16 23.09 12.34
N VAL A 156 8.44 24.16 12.66
CA VAL A 156 7.46 24.80 11.78
C VAL A 156 8.22 25.61 10.73
N ILE A 157 7.90 25.39 9.45
CA ILE A 157 8.58 26.03 8.31
C ILE A 157 7.53 26.72 7.45
N ASP A 158 7.86 27.89 6.90
CA ASP A 158 7.02 28.56 5.90
C ASP A 158 6.80 27.66 4.66
N VAL A 159 5.59 27.66 4.12
CA VAL A 159 5.18 26.79 3.00
C VAL A 159 6.07 27.00 1.78
N GLU A 160 6.41 28.25 1.44
CA GLU A 160 7.20 28.56 0.25
C GLU A 160 8.64 28.07 0.42
N ILE A 161 9.19 28.19 1.63
CA ILE A 161 10.53 27.66 1.94
C ILE A 161 10.53 26.12 1.84
N PHE A 162 9.48 25.47 2.35
CA PHE A 162 9.35 24.02 2.31
C PHE A 162 9.26 23.49 0.87
N GLU A 163 8.39 24.06 0.04
CA GLU A 163 8.20 23.62 -1.35
C GLU A 163 9.44 23.89 -2.22
N ASN A 164 10.13 25.03 -2.03
CA ASN A 164 11.38 25.31 -2.74
C ASN A 164 12.49 24.29 -2.43
N LYS A 165 12.59 23.83 -1.17
CA LYS A 165 13.53 22.77 -0.78
C LYS A 165 13.10 21.43 -1.37
N ARG A 166 11.81 21.08 -1.25
CA ARG A 166 11.23 19.82 -1.71
C ARG A 166 11.34 19.62 -3.22
N GLN A 167 11.19 20.68 -4.01
CA GLN A 167 11.20 20.60 -5.47
C GLN A 167 12.54 20.05 -6.00
N LYS A 168 13.65 20.32 -5.31
CA LYS A 168 14.98 19.79 -5.66
C LYS A 168 15.14 18.30 -5.37
N GLU A 169 14.41 17.79 -4.37
CA GLU A 169 14.57 16.42 -3.85
C GLU A 169 13.41 15.49 -4.22
N ARG A 170 12.51 15.93 -5.11
CA ARG A 170 11.31 15.17 -5.46
C ARG A 170 11.68 13.83 -6.08
N ARG A 171 11.31 12.74 -5.40
CA ARG A 171 11.57 11.37 -5.86
C ARG A 171 10.68 11.04 -7.06
N THR A 172 11.24 10.30 -8.02
CA THR A 172 10.49 9.66 -9.10
C THR A 172 9.68 8.48 -8.55
N TYR A 173 8.64 8.06 -9.28
CA TYR A 173 7.77 6.95 -8.87
C TYR A 173 8.57 5.67 -8.53
N ASP A 174 9.57 5.33 -9.34
CA ASP A 174 10.40 4.14 -9.13
C ASP A 174 11.21 4.19 -7.81
N LYS A 175 11.51 5.40 -7.33
CA LYS A 175 12.21 5.62 -6.05
C LYS A 175 11.27 5.59 -4.84
N LEU A 176 9.95 5.52 -5.05
CA LEU A 176 8.95 5.39 -4.00
C LEU A 176 8.67 3.92 -3.65
N CYS A 177 8.93 3.00 -4.57
CA CYS A 177 8.78 1.57 -4.34
C CYS A 177 9.95 1.00 -3.54
N LEU A 178 9.64 0.19 -2.52
CA LEU A 178 10.63 -0.50 -1.70
C LEU A 178 10.65 -1.99 -2.04
N SER A 179 11.83 -2.52 -2.37
CA SER A 179 12.02 -3.96 -2.55
C SER A 179 11.80 -4.71 -1.24
N PRO A 180 11.46 -6.01 -1.28
CA PRO A 180 11.25 -6.83 -0.08
C PRO A 180 12.46 -6.80 0.87
N GLU A 181 13.68 -6.88 0.35
CA GLU A 181 14.92 -6.88 1.13
C GLU A 181 15.15 -5.53 1.82
N LYS A 182 14.83 -4.43 1.12
CA LYS A 182 14.88 -3.08 1.71
C LYS A 182 13.86 -2.95 2.85
N ARG A 183 12.65 -3.51 2.69
CA ARG A 183 11.63 -3.49 3.76
C ARG A 183 12.09 -4.30 4.98
N GLU A 184 12.65 -5.48 4.77
CA GLU A 184 13.21 -6.30 5.84
C GLU A 184 14.36 -5.60 6.58
N LYS A 185 15.27 -4.97 5.83
CA LYS A 185 16.38 -4.19 6.41
C LYS A 185 15.86 -3.00 7.24
N ILE A 186 14.79 -2.35 6.79
CA ILE A 186 14.14 -1.28 7.55
C ILE A 186 13.52 -1.84 8.84
N ALA A 187 12.79 -2.96 8.77
CA ALA A 187 12.19 -3.59 9.95
C ALA A 187 13.26 -3.98 10.99
N LYS A 188 14.36 -4.62 10.56
CA LYS A 188 15.48 -4.97 11.45
C LYS A 188 16.11 -3.74 12.11
N ARG A 189 16.30 -2.65 11.35
CA ARG A 189 16.82 -1.37 11.89
C ARG A 189 15.87 -0.71 12.88
N SER A 190 14.57 -0.96 12.75
CA SER A 190 13.54 -0.52 13.70
C SER A 190 13.44 -1.40 14.96
N GLY A 191 14.31 -2.40 15.11
CA GLY A 191 14.39 -3.25 16.31
C GLY A 191 13.52 -4.51 16.27
N TYR A 192 12.88 -4.82 15.14
CA TYR A 192 12.09 -6.04 15.00
C TYR A 192 12.99 -7.27 14.86
N THR A 193 12.61 -8.35 15.54
CA THR A 193 13.32 -9.63 15.46
C THR A 193 12.99 -10.35 14.15
N LYS A 194 13.82 -11.32 13.76
CA LYS A 194 13.54 -12.17 12.59
C LYS A 194 12.20 -12.90 12.73
N LYS A 195 11.86 -13.34 13.94
CA LYS A 195 10.59 -14.01 14.25
C LYS A 195 9.39 -13.08 14.01
N ASP A 196 9.46 -11.83 14.46
CA ASP A 196 8.37 -10.85 14.24
C ASP A 196 8.12 -10.60 12.75
N ILE A 197 9.20 -10.54 11.97
CA ILE A 197 9.15 -10.39 10.51
C ILE A 197 8.49 -11.61 9.86
N GLU A 198 8.89 -12.83 10.24
CA GLU A 198 8.29 -14.08 9.74
C GLU A 198 6.81 -14.17 10.07
N ASP A 199 6.43 -13.83 11.31
CA ASP A 199 5.05 -13.85 11.75
C ASP A 199 4.21 -12.79 11.03
N ASN A 200 4.77 -11.61 10.75
CA ASN A 200 4.13 -10.60 9.90
C ASN A 200 3.86 -11.14 8.49
N VAL A 201 4.84 -11.78 7.85
CA VAL A 201 4.67 -12.37 6.51
C VAL A 201 3.57 -13.45 6.52
N LYS A 202 3.51 -14.29 7.55
CA LYS A 202 2.43 -15.28 7.71
C LYS A 202 1.06 -14.63 7.84
N GLN A 203 0.95 -13.57 8.64
CA GLN A 203 -0.31 -12.82 8.79
C GLN A 203 -0.73 -12.16 7.47
N MET A 204 0.22 -11.59 6.73
CA MET A 204 -0.02 -11.04 5.40
C MET A 204 -0.57 -12.08 4.43
N ALA A 205 0.01 -13.28 4.41
CA ALA A 205 -0.49 -14.38 3.60
C ALA A 205 -1.95 -14.76 3.96
N LYS A 206 -2.29 -14.76 5.26
CA LYS A 206 -3.68 -14.98 5.71
C LYS A 206 -4.60 -13.87 5.21
N TYR A 207 -4.23 -12.60 5.32
CA TYR A 207 -5.03 -11.48 4.81
C TYR A 207 -5.24 -11.55 3.30
N ASN A 208 -4.19 -11.86 2.54
CA ASN A 208 -4.28 -11.99 1.09
C ASN A 208 -5.21 -13.13 0.67
N ARG A 209 -5.15 -14.29 1.33
CA ARG A 209 -6.10 -15.39 1.11
C ARG A 209 -7.54 -14.99 1.39
N ARG A 210 -7.79 -14.22 2.47
CA ARG A 210 -9.13 -13.72 2.79
C ARG A 210 -9.64 -12.75 1.72
N ARG A 211 -8.81 -11.80 1.26
CA ARG A 211 -9.19 -10.86 0.20
C ARG A 211 -9.44 -11.56 -1.13
N GLU A 212 -8.62 -12.55 -1.47
CA GLU A 212 -8.81 -13.37 -2.66
C GLU A 212 -10.16 -14.09 -2.64
N ARG A 213 -10.52 -14.66 -1.49
CA ARG A 213 -11.84 -15.30 -1.30
C ARG A 213 -12.98 -14.30 -1.50
N THR A 214 -12.92 -13.14 -0.84
CA THR A 214 -13.94 -12.09 -1.00
C THR A 214 -14.03 -11.61 -2.45
N ARG A 215 -12.89 -11.47 -3.16
CA ARG A 215 -12.90 -11.09 -4.57
C ARG A 215 -13.64 -12.11 -5.43
N LYS A 216 -13.37 -13.41 -5.23
CA LYS A 216 -14.07 -14.49 -5.95
C LYS A 216 -15.57 -14.54 -5.61
N GLU A 217 -15.93 -14.33 -4.35
CA GLU A 217 -17.33 -14.25 -3.91
C GLU A 217 -18.06 -13.09 -4.61
N LEU A 218 -17.46 -11.91 -4.66
CA LEU A 218 -18.03 -10.74 -5.35
C LEU A 218 -18.12 -10.93 -6.88
N GLU A 219 -17.15 -11.61 -7.50
CA GLU A 219 -17.20 -11.94 -8.92
C GLU A 219 -18.40 -12.85 -9.24
N VAL A 220 -18.63 -13.89 -8.42
CA VAL A 220 -19.79 -14.78 -8.53
C VAL A 220 -21.09 -14.01 -8.35
N ASP A 221 -21.17 -13.13 -7.36
CA ASP A 221 -22.36 -12.30 -7.11
C ASP A 221 -22.64 -11.34 -8.27
N SER A 222 -21.60 -10.73 -8.82
CA SER A 222 -21.73 -9.83 -9.98
C SER A 222 -22.21 -10.58 -11.23
N PHE A 223 -21.77 -11.82 -11.42
CA PHE A 223 -22.23 -12.69 -12.50
C PHE A 223 -23.69 -13.11 -12.27
N ALA A 224 -24.01 -13.58 -11.06
CA ALA A 224 -25.38 -13.95 -10.68
C ALA A 224 -26.34 -12.76 -10.84
N ALA A 225 -25.93 -11.55 -10.46
CA ALA A 225 -26.69 -10.32 -10.60
C ALA A 225 -27.00 -9.91 -12.05
N LYS A 226 -26.34 -10.52 -13.05
CA LYS A 226 -26.64 -10.32 -14.48
C LYS A 226 -27.58 -11.39 -15.05
N LEU A 227 -27.75 -12.53 -14.38
CA LEU A 227 -28.65 -13.59 -14.84
C LEU A 227 -30.13 -13.24 -14.61
N PRO A 228 -31.09 -13.76 -15.40
CA PRO A 228 -32.52 -13.67 -15.09
C PRO A 228 -32.87 -14.40 -13.79
N LYS A 229 -33.94 -13.98 -13.10
CA LYS A 229 -34.34 -14.51 -11.77
C LYS A 229 -34.43 -16.05 -11.72
N SER A 230 -35.06 -16.66 -12.74
CA SER A 230 -35.20 -18.13 -12.81
C SER A 230 -33.86 -18.87 -12.87
N GLN A 231 -32.84 -18.29 -13.50
CA GLN A 231 -31.50 -18.86 -13.57
C GLN A 231 -30.71 -18.63 -12.27
N ARG A 232 -30.92 -17.49 -11.59
CA ARG A 232 -30.32 -17.23 -10.26
C ARG A 232 -30.77 -18.24 -9.22
N ASP A 233 -32.07 -18.50 -9.14
CA ASP A 233 -32.63 -19.44 -8.16
C ASP A 233 -32.14 -20.87 -8.41
N SER A 234 -31.96 -21.24 -9.68
CA SER A 234 -31.39 -22.53 -10.08
C SER A 234 -29.90 -22.64 -9.72
N LEU A 235 -29.12 -21.57 -9.94
CA LEU A 235 -27.71 -21.50 -9.57
C LEU A 235 -27.51 -21.55 -8.05
N ALA A 236 -28.33 -20.82 -7.29
CA ALA A 236 -28.29 -20.82 -5.83
C ALA A 236 -28.57 -22.22 -5.25
N LYS A 237 -29.60 -22.92 -5.75
CA LYS A 237 -29.89 -24.31 -5.38
C LYS A 237 -28.75 -25.26 -5.74
N PHE A 238 -28.08 -25.05 -6.88
CA PHE A 238 -26.92 -25.85 -7.29
C PHE A 238 -25.73 -25.66 -6.34
N LEU A 239 -25.37 -24.41 -6.03
CA LEU A 239 -24.28 -24.09 -5.10
C LEU A 239 -24.55 -24.63 -3.69
N GLN A 240 -25.79 -24.52 -3.20
CA GLN A 240 -26.20 -25.08 -1.91
C GLN A 240 -26.09 -26.63 -1.87
N LYS A 241 -26.36 -27.30 -3.00
CA LYS A 241 -26.21 -28.76 -3.13
C LYS A 241 -24.74 -29.21 -3.16
N GLN A 242 -23.82 -28.37 -3.65
CA GLN A 242 -22.38 -28.66 -3.64
C GLN A 242 -21.77 -28.50 -2.24
N GLY A 243 -22.20 -27.49 -1.47
CA GLY A 243 -21.67 -27.23 -0.12
C GLY A 243 -21.99 -28.30 0.93
N THR A 244 -23.12 -29.00 0.81
CA THR A 244 -23.56 -29.97 1.84
C THR A 244 -22.90 -31.35 1.75
N LYS A 245 -22.19 -31.66 0.65
CA LYS A 245 -21.50 -32.95 0.49
C LYS A 245 -20.08 -32.98 1.07
N ALA A 246 -19.45 -31.83 1.32
CA ALA A 246 -18.08 -31.77 1.83
C ALA A 246 -17.95 -31.91 3.37
N GLY A 247 -19.06 -31.79 4.13
CA GLY A 247 -19.02 -31.74 5.60
C GLY A 247 -19.29 -33.05 6.36
N LYS A 248 -19.48 -34.20 5.68
CA LYS A 248 -19.92 -35.46 6.34
C LYS A 248 -18.85 -36.55 6.50
N ALA A 249 -17.56 -36.24 6.32
CA ALA A 249 -16.49 -37.25 6.33
C ALA A 249 -15.49 -37.20 7.50
N SER A 250 -15.72 -36.45 8.59
CA SER A 250 -14.73 -36.36 9.70
C SER A 250 -15.30 -36.43 11.11
N THR A 251 -16.19 -37.39 11.39
CA THR A 251 -16.43 -37.87 12.77
C THR A 251 -15.63 -39.14 13.00
N GLY A 252 -14.30 -39.02 12.96
CA GLY A 252 -13.36 -40.07 13.37
C GLY A 252 -13.00 -39.90 14.84
N THR A 253 -13.63 -40.72 15.69
CA THR A 253 -13.23 -41.13 17.04
C THR A 253 -11.89 -40.57 17.57
N ARG A 254 -11.95 -39.52 18.39
CA ARG A 254 -10.84 -39.08 19.22
C ARG A 254 -10.73 -40.02 20.43
N SER A 255 -9.93 -41.08 20.28
CA SER A 255 -9.60 -42.01 21.37
C SER A 255 -8.81 -41.28 22.46
N SER A 256 -9.43 -41.11 23.61
CA SER A 256 -8.82 -40.59 24.83
C SER A 256 -7.80 -41.60 25.39
N ARG A 257 -6.51 -41.39 25.13
CA ARG A 257 -5.44 -42.02 25.90
C ARG A 257 -5.05 -41.11 27.06
N SER A 258 -5.59 -41.43 28.24
CA SER A 258 -5.11 -40.94 29.53
C SER A 258 -3.74 -41.54 29.84
N LEU A 259 -2.69 -40.73 29.90
CA LEU A 259 -1.41 -41.14 30.48
C LEU A 259 -1.40 -40.76 31.97
N SER A 260 -1.65 -41.77 32.80
CA SER A 260 -1.33 -41.75 34.23
C SER A 260 0.18 -41.94 34.38
N LEU A 261 0.91 -40.90 34.77
CA LEU A 261 2.27 -41.03 35.29
C LEU A 261 2.20 -41.18 36.81
N ARG A 262 2.51 -42.40 37.27
CA ARG A 262 2.75 -42.74 38.67
C ARG A 262 4.12 -42.24 39.10
N SER A 263 4.14 -41.69 40.30
CA SER A 263 5.25 -41.45 41.21
C SER A 263 6.28 -42.58 41.27
N LEU A 264 7.57 -42.22 41.31
CA LEU A 264 8.59 -42.73 42.23
C LEU A 264 9.60 -41.60 42.51
#